data_AF-X1UF50-F1
#
_entry.id   AF-X1UF50-F1
#
_cell.length_a   1.000
_cell.length_b   1.000
_cell.length_c   1.000
_cell.angle_alpha   90.00
_cell.angle_beta   90.00
_cell.angle_gamma   90.00
#
_symmetry.space_group_name_H-M   'P 1'
#
loop_
_entity.id
_entity.type
_entity.pdbx_description
1 polymer ?
#
loop_
_entity_poly.entity_id
_entity_poly.type
_entity_poly.pdbx_seq_one_letter_code
_entity_poly.pdbx_strand_id
1 'polypeptide(L)'
;VGGIEIDMLVAAGCASNVRASFVGMEIFGMAPNYRKAVESREIKISEESEASIALGLRASYLKVPFMPLKGIIGTDMPKVRNDIKQFKDPLGSDTELMALPKIDLDVAILHVPYADEYGNGNIAGAVWMDDDMAKTAKKTIIITEKLVETEDIRYLPGKAQLPMQTTTAVVKIPYGAHPTSCYPFYTFDPLHIQAYLKADFKNYQEKYITGKNSAQYLEEAGGVQTILNILL
;
A
#
# COMPACT_ATOMS: atom_id res chain seq x y z
N VAL A 1 0.98 -4.03 -5.24
CA VAL A 1 0.00 -5.04 -4.79
C VAL A 1 -0.98 -4.33 -3.89
N GLY A 2 -2.27 -4.57 -4.05
CA GLY A 2 -3.28 -4.08 -3.11
C GLY A 2 -4.28 -5.18 -2.75
N GLY A 3 -5.04 -4.95 -1.69
CA GLY A 3 -6.01 -5.89 -1.19
C GLY A 3 -7.23 -5.21 -0.60
N ILE A 4 -7.54 -5.54 0.66
CA ILE A 4 -8.78 -5.13 1.32
C ILE A 4 -8.93 -3.61 1.41
N GLU A 5 -7.83 -2.88 1.55
CA GLU A 5 -7.80 -1.42 1.61
C GLU A 5 -8.30 -0.76 0.32
N ILE A 6 -7.86 -1.26 -0.85
CA ILE A 6 -8.35 -0.76 -2.15
C ILE A 6 -9.81 -1.18 -2.35
N ASP A 7 -10.16 -2.43 -2.03
CA ASP A 7 -11.53 -2.92 -2.17
C ASP A 7 -12.52 -2.10 -1.34
N MET A 8 -12.14 -1.76 -0.09
CA MET A 8 -12.93 -0.89 0.79
C MET A 8 -13.06 0.53 0.28
N LEU A 9 -11.97 1.14 -0.22
CA LEU A 9 -12.03 2.49 -0.79
C LEU A 9 -12.93 2.56 -2.02
N VAL A 10 -12.90 1.54 -2.86
CA VAL A 10 -13.80 1.42 -4.02
C VAL A 10 -15.24 1.23 -3.56
N ALA A 11 -15.49 0.30 -2.63
CA ALA A 11 -16.84 0.02 -2.12
C ALA A 11 -17.49 1.24 -1.45
N ALA A 12 -16.69 2.10 -0.80
CA ALA A 12 -17.13 3.35 -0.19
C ALA A 12 -17.30 4.51 -1.18
N GLY A 13 -17.00 4.32 -2.47
CA GLY A 13 -17.04 5.38 -3.48
C GLY A 13 -15.93 6.44 -3.32
N CYS A 14 -14.84 6.10 -2.63
CA CYS A 14 -13.71 7.01 -2.37
C CYS A 14 -12.63 6.97 -3.47
N ALA A 15 -12.69 6.01 -4.40
CA ALA A 15 -11.73 5.86 -5.48
C ALA A 15 -12.42 6.02 -6.85
N SER A 16 -11.86 6.88 -7.70
CA SER A 16 -12.29 7.05 -9.10
C SER A 16 -11.30 6.49 -10.13
N ASN A 17 -10.05 6.28 -9.71
CA ASN A 17 -9.00 5.65 -10.51
C ASN A 17 -8.09 4.83 -9.60
N VAL A 18 -7.77 3.60 -10.01
CA VAL A 18 -6.85 2.72 -9.30
C VAL A 18 -5.68 2.36 -10.21
N ARG A 19 -4.46 2.70 -9.78
CA ARG A 19 -3.22 2.26 -10.43
C ARG A 19 -2.63 1.11 -9.63
N ALA A 20 -2.62 -0.09 -10.19
CA ALA A 20 -2.20 -1.28 -9.45
C ALA A 20 -1.67 -2.37 -10.39
N SER A 21 -0.79 -3.21 -9.85
CA SER A 21 -0.35 -4.45 -10.51
C SER A 21 -1.23 -5.65 -10.21
N PHE A 22 -1.89 -5.62 -9.06
CA PHE A 22 -2.77 -6.67 -8.56
C PHE A 22 -3.65 -6.05 -7.48
N VAL A 23 -4.92 -6.42 -7.46
CA VAL A 23 -5.85 -6.15 -6.36
C VAL A 23 -6.62 -7.43 -6.05
N GLY A 24 -6.44 -7.97 -4.85
CA GLY A 24 -7.06 -9.23 -4.45
C GLY A 24 -6.92 -9.50 -2.97
N MET A 25 -7.59 -10.55 -2.50
CA MET A 25 -7.57 -10.98 -1.10
C MET A 25 -6.55 -12.11 -0.91
N GLU A 26 -5.43 -12.07 -1.64
CA GLU A 26 -4.37 -13.09 -1.61
C GLU A 26 -4.96 -14.51 -1.79
N ILE A 27 -4.78 -15.37 -0.77
CA ILE A 27 -5.27 -16.74 -0.73
C ILE A 27 -6.80 -16.87 -0.65
N PHE A 28 -7.52 -15.78 -0.34
CA PHE A 28 -8.98 -15.77 -0.21
C PHE A 28 -9.72 -15.44 -1.51
N GLY A 29 -8.99 -15.10 -2.58
CA GLY A 29 -9.54 -14.90 -3.92
C GLY A 29 -9.57 -13.44 -4.36
N MET A 30 -10.54 -13.09 -5.21
CA MET A 30 -10.62 -11.76 -5.82
C MET A 30 -11.19 -10.70 -4.86
N ALA A 31 -10.80 -9.45 -5.07
CA ALA A 31 -11.39 -8.28 -4.41
C ALA A 31 -12.76 -7.97 -5.06
N PRO A 32 -13.89 -8.26 -4.39
CA PRO A 32 -15.20 -8.29 -5.05
C PRO A 32 -15.70 -6.91 -5.47
N ASN A 33 -15.49 -5.88 -4.65
CA ASN A 33 -15.98 -4.53 -4.93
C ASN A 33 -15.14 -3.85 -6.01
N TYR A 34 -13.81 -4.00 -5.94
CA TYR A 34 -12.88 -3.59 -6.99
C TYR A 34 -13.24 -4.25 -8.32
N ARG A 35 -13.36 -5.58 -8.36
CA ARG A 35 -13.70 -6.32 -9.57
C ARG A 35 -15.01 -5.81 -10.17
N LYS A 36 -16.06 -5.71 -9.36
CA LYS A 36 -17.37 -5.22 -9.80
C LYS A 36 -17.28 -3.83 -10.40
N ALA A 37 -16.56 -2.90 -9.75
CA ALA A 37 -16.40 -1.53 -10.22
C ALA A 37 -15.58 -1.43 -11.53
N VAL A 38 -14.60 -2.30 -11.72
CA VAL A 38 -13.84 -2.39 -12.98
C VAL A 38 -14.73 -2.95 -14.10
N GLU A 39 -15.42 -4.06 -13.87
CA GLU A 39 -16.29 -4.70 -14.87
C GLU A 39 -17.47 -3.80 -15.27
N SER A 40 -18.01 -3.02 -14.33
CA SER A 40 -19.08 -2.04 -14.57
C SER A 40 -18.60 -0.71 -15.15
N ARG A 41 -17.27 -0.49 -15.22
CA ARG A 41 -16.62 0.79 -15.61
C ARG A 41 -16.97 1.98 -14.71
N GLU A 42 -17.26 1.71 -13.43
CA GLU A 42 -17.48 2.75 -12.42
C GLU A 42 -16.17 3.46 -12.03
N ILE A 43 -15.05 2.73 -12.07
CA ILE A 43 -13.71 3.28 -11.85
C ILE A 43 -12.83 3.11 -13.08
N LYS A 44 -11.83 3.98 -13.20
CA LYS A 44 -10.73 3.79 -14.15
C LYS A 44 -9.64 2.91 -13.54
N ILE A 45 -8.94 2.17 -14.38
CA ILE A 45 -7.74 1.44 -13.97
C ILE A 45 -6.53 1.89 -14.77
N SER A 46 -5.38 1.89 -14.11
CA SER A 46 -4.06 1.94 -14.76
C SER A 46 -3.36 0.63 -14.41
N GLU A 47 -3.31 -0.29 -15.38
CA GLU A 47 -2.63 -1.57 -15.20
C GLU A 47 -1.12 -1.35 -15.11
N GLU A 48 -0.50 -1.96 -14.12
CA GLU A 48 0.94 -1.84 -13.90
C GLU A 48 1.56 -3.22 -13.67
N SER A 49 2.89 -3.31 -13.78
CA SER A 49 3.66 -4.34 -13.10
C SER A 49 4.17 -3.77 -11.78
N GLU A 50 4.55 -4.62 -10.82
CA GLU A 50 5.20 -4.11 -9.59
C GLU A 50 6.48 -3.31 -9.92
N ALA A 51 7.26 -3.81 -10.90
CA ALA A 51 8.46 -3.14 -11.37
C ALA A 51 8.15 -1.75 -11.96
N SER A 52 7.03 -1.58 -12.67
CA SER A 52 6.69 -0.30 -13.26
C SER A 52 6.19 0.72 -12.24
N ILE A 53 5.50 0.27 -11.18
CA ILE A 53 5.17 1.14 -10.03
C ILE A 53 6.45 1.58 -9.33
N ALA A 54 7.33 0.64 -8.96
CA ALA A 54 8.57 0.95 -8.25
C ALA A 54 9.45 1.91 -9.05
N LEU A 55 9.62 1.68 -10.35
CA LEU A 55 10.40 2.57 -11.22
C LEU A 55 9.71 3.92 -11.45
N GLY A 56 8.37 3.97 -11.50
CA GLY A 56 7.62 5.22 -11.60
C GLY A 56 7.79 6.09 -10.35
N LEU A 57 7.68 5.50 -9.15
CA LEU A 57 7.97 6.19 -7.89
C LEU A 57 9.42 6.66 -7.86
N ARG A 58 10.34 5.80 -8.29
CA ARG A 58 11.77 6.13 -8.38
C ARG A 58 12.08 7.29 -9.30
N ALA A 59 11.41 7.36 -10.46
CA ALA A 59 11.55 8.48 -11.37
C ALA A 59 11.18 9.81 -10.68
N SER A 60 10.10 9.81 -9.89
CA SER A 60 9.62 10.99 -9.18
C SER A 60 10.61 11.50 -8.14
N TYR A 61 11.09 10.65 -7.22
CA TYR A 61 12.00 11.13 -6.18
C TYR A 61 13.41 11.47 -6.73
N LEU A 62 13.84 10.81 -7.81
CA LEU A 62 15.07 11.18 -8.54
C LEU A 62 14.90 12.43 -9.41
N LYS A 63 13.67 12.96 -9.53
CA LYS A 63 13.33 14.13 -10.34
C LYS A 63 13.69 13.96 -11.82
N VAL A 64 13.53 12.74 -12.34
CA VAL A 64 13.68 12.42 -13.76
C VAL A 64 12.31 12.19 -14.40
N PRO A 65 12.14 12.45 -15.71
CA PRO A 65 10.84 12.34 -16.35
C PRO A 65 10.35 10.89 -16.49
N PHE A 66 11.27 9.92 -16.57
CA PHE A 66 10.95 8.51 -16.73
C PHE A 66 12.10 7.62 -16.21
N MET A 67 11.81 6.34 -16.01
CA MET A 67 12.81 5.29 -15.76
C MET A 67 12.71 4.18 -16.82
N PRO A 68 13.84 3.60 -17.28
CA PRO A 68 13.82 2.53 -18.27
C PRO A 68 13.47 1.16 -17.66
N LEU A 69 12.66 0.37 -18.37
CA LEU A 69 12.36 -1.02 -18.01
C LEU A 69 12.31 -1.93 -19.25
N LYS A 70 13.11 -2.99 -19.27
CA LYS A 70 13.05 -4.02 -20.32
C LYS A 70 11.90 -5.02 -20.10
N GLY A 71 11.61 -5.35 -18.84
CA GLY A 71 10.79 -6.51 -18.45
C GLY A 71 9.32 -6.51 -18.89
N ILE A 72 8.79 -5.40 -19.38
CA ILE A 72 7.39 -5.31 -19.87
C ILE A 72 7.27 -5.36 -21.40
N ILE A 73 8.39 -5.36 -22.13
CA ILE A 73 8.39 -5.54 -23.58
C ILE A 73 7.94 -6.98 -23.90
N GLY A 74 7.04 -7.12 -24.86
CA GLY A 74 6.43 -8.41 -25.23
C GLY A 74 5.18 -8.76 -24.42
N THR A 75 4.75 -7.89 -23.50
CA THR A 75 3.45 -7.98 -22.83
C THR A 75 2.40 -7.13 -23.53
N ASP A 76 1.15 -7.24 -23.09
CA ASP A 76 0.04 -6.41 -23.58
C ASP A 76 0.00 -5.00 -22.94
N MET A 77 0.96 -4.65 -22.07
CA MET A 77 1.04 -3.32 -21.45
C MET A 77 0.92 -2.16 -22.46
N PRO A 78 1.57 -2.17 -23.64
CA PRO A 78 1.40 -1.09 -24.63
C PRO A 78 -0.02 -0.97 -25.23
N LYS A 79 -0.88 -1.99 -25.08
CA LYS A 79 -2.28 -1.93 -25.52
C LYS A 79 -3.18 -1.24 -24.50
N VAL A 80 -2.79 -1.26 -23.23
CA VAL A 80 -3.59 -0.74 -22.10
C VAL A 80 -2.99 0.53 -21.48
N ARG A 81 -1.72 0.83 -21.78
CA ARG A 81 -1.03 2.05 -21.35
C ARG A 81 -0.54 2.88 -22.52
N ASN A 82 -1.16 4.04 -22.70
CA ASN A 82 -0.80 5.01 -23.74
C ASN A 82 0.29 6.00 -23.30
N ASP A 83 0.76 5.90 -22.06
CA ASP A 83 1.75 6.80 -21.44
C ASP A 83 3.15 6.18 -21.32
N ILE A 84 3.37 5.00 -21.92
CA ILE A 84 4.67 4.35 -22.03
C ILE A 84 5.15 4.33 -23.48
N LYS A 85 6.46 4.36 -23.69
CA LYS A 85 7.04 4.36 -25.05
C LYS A 85 8.32 3.54 -25.12
N GLN A 86 8.41 2.67 -26.11
CA GLN A 86 9.61 1.88 -26.37
C GLN A 86 10.69 2.75 -27.04
N PHE A 87 11.96 2.55 -26.66
CA PHE A 87 13.12 3.24 -27.21
C PHE A 87 14.38 2.35 -27.11
N LYS A 88 15.38 2.65 -27.94
CA LYS A 88 16.69 2.00 -27.90
C LYS A 88 17.60 2.65 -26.87
N ASP A 89 18.41 1.85 -26.20
CA ASP A 89 19.45 2.32 -25.29
C ASP A 89 20.36 3.37 -25.97
N PRO A 90 20.38 4.61 -25.48
CA PRO A 90 21.21 5.67 -26.06
C PRO A 90 22.71 5.49 -25.78
N LEU A 91 23.11 4.54 -24.93
CA LEU A 91 24.50 4.29 -24.55
C LEU A 91 25.18 3.18 -25.39
N GLY A 92 24.46 2.58 -26.34
CA GLY A 92 25.04 1.71 -27.36
C GLY A 92 25.03 0.21 -27.05
N SER A 93 24.20 -0.26 -26.10
CA SER A 93 24.03 -1.71 -25.88
C SER A 93 23.04 -2.39 -26.86
N ASP A 94 22.45 -1.64 -27.79
CA ASP A 94 21.35 -2.06 -28.67
C ASP A 94 20.11 -2.63 -27.93
N THR A 95 20.04 -2.45 -26.60
CA THR A 95 18.93 -2.94 -25.80
C THR A 95 17.68 -2.09 -26.02
N GLU A 96 16.58 -2.74 -26.38
CA GLU A 96 15.25 -2.15 -26.37
C GLU A 96 14.73 -2.01 -24.93
N LEU A 97 14.23 -0.82 -24.60
CA LEU A 97 13.74 -0.44 -23.27
C LEU A 97 12.37 0.23 -23.38
N MET A 98 11.55 0.11 -22.33
CA MET A 98 10.32 0.88 -22.19
C MET A 98 10.58 2.08 -21.27
N ALA A 99 10.21 3.28 -21.72
CA ALA A 99 10.19 4.46 -20.87
C ALA A 99 8.93 4.43 -20.01
N LEU A 100 9.11 4.36 -18.68
CA LEU A 100 8.03 4.41 -17.70
C LEU A 100 7.91 5.80 -17.10
N PRO A 101 6.76 6.47 -17.20
CA PRO A 101 6.59 7.81 -16.65
C PRO A 101 6.68 7.77 -15.12
N LYS A 102 7.06 8.92 -14.56
CA LYS A 102 7.06 9.12 -13.11
C LYS A 102 5.66 8.99 -12.49
N ILE A 103 5.61 8.54 -11.24
CA ILE A 103 4.40 8.43 -10.42
C ILE A 103 4.53 9.40 -9.26
N ASP A 104 3.89 10.57 -9.37
CA ASP A 104 3.88 11.55 -8.28
C ASP A 104 2.79 11.18 -7.26
N LEU A 105 3.09 11.38 -5.98
CA LEU A 105 2.15 11.14 -4.88
C LEU A 105 1.86 12.43 -4.12
N ASP A 106 0.59 12.74 -3.91
CA ASP A 106 0.21 13.85 -3.03
C ASP A 106 0.28 13.45 -1.56
N VAL A 107 -0.20 12.25 -1.24
CA VAL A 107 -0.20 11.69 0.12
C VAL A 107 0.20 10.22 0.08
N ALA A 108 1.15 9.82 0.92
CA ALA A 108 1.42 8.43 1.27
C ALA A 108 0.90 8.15 2.69
N ILE A 109 0.16 7.06 2.87
CA ILE A 109 -0.29 6.57 4.18
C ILE A 109 0.39 5.22 4.38
N LEU A 110 1.25 5.12 5.39
CA LEU A 110 2.12 3.96 5.62
C LEU A 110 1.91 3.44 7.04
N HIS A 111 1.82 2.12 7.22
CA HIS A 111 1.70 1.51 8.53
C HIS A 111 3.02 0.82 8.91
N VAL A 112 3.68 1.27 9.97
CA VAL A 112 4.99 0.77 10.39
C VAL A 112 4.96 0.27 11.83
N PRO A 113 5.73 -0.77 12.19
CA PRO A 113 5.71 -1.32 13.54
C PRO A 113 6.22 -0.32 14.59
N TYR A 114 7.20 0.51 14.25
CA TYR A 114 7.75 1.48 15.20
C TYR A 114 7.96 2.83 14.55
N ALA A 115 7.66 3.90 15.27
CA ALA A 115 8.04 5.26 14.89
C ALA A 115 8.34 6.09 16.14
N ASP A 116 9.05 7.20 15.99
CA ASP A 116 9.14 8.23 17.04
C ASP A 116 8.16 9.39 16.76
N GLU A 117 8.04 10.31 17.71
CA GLU A 117 7.16 11.48 17.58
C GLU A 117 7.58 12.48 16.48
N TYR A 118 8.85 12.42 16.05
CA TYR A 118 9.43 13.33 15.05
C TYR A 118 9.24 12.83 13.62
N GLY A 119 8.72 11.61 13.43
CA GLY A 119 8.46 11.05 12.11
C GLY A 119 9.58 10.17 11.57
N ASN A 120 10.50 9.72 12.41
CA ASN A 120 11.36 8.61 12.06
C ASN A 120 10.55 7.32 12.20
N GLY A 121 10.39 6.57 11.11
CA GLY A 121 9.72 5.27 11.11
C GLY A 121 10.72 4.14 10.89
N ASN A 122 10.50 2.99 11.53
CA ASN A 122 11.33 1.80 11.38
C ASN A 122 10.46 0.64 10.88
N ILE A 123 10.85 0.06 9.74
CA ILE A 123 10.19 -1.11 9.16
C ILE A 123 11.04 -2.34 9.47
N ALA A 124 10.59 -3.13 10.44
CA ALA A 124 11.26 -4.37 10.85
C ALA A 124 11.12 -5.50 9.81
N GLY A 125 9.98 -5.54 9.13
CA GLY A 125 9.62 -6.58 8.16
C GLY A 125 10.07 -6.29 6.73
N ALA A 126 9.35 -6.85 5.76
CA ALA A 126 9.54 -6.49 4.35
C ALA A 126 9.17 -5.01 4.11
N VAL A 127 10.01 -4.31 3.36
CA VAL A 127 9.90 -2.85 3.11
C VAL A 127 8.95 -2.53 1.96
N TRP A 128 8.78 -3.48 1.03
CA TRP A 128 7.95 -3.32 -0.17
C TRP A 128 8.23 -2.02 -0.92
N MET A 129 7.22 -1.16 -1.10
CA MET A 129 7.34 0.15 -1.74
C MET A 129 7.17 1.30 -0.74
N ASP A 130 7.07 1.01 0.56
CA ASP A 130 6.78 2.00 1.60
C ASP A 130 7.85 3.10 1.65
N ASP A 131 9.12 2.72 1.51
CA ASP A 131 10.24 3.68 1.51
C ASP A 131 10.26 4.56 0.25
N ASP A 132 10.02 3.98 -0.92
CA ASP A 132 9.90 4.70 -2.20
C ASP A 132 8.68 5.63 -2.17
N MET A 133 7.56 5.22 -1.56
CA MET A 133 6.36 6.05 -1.38
C MET A 133 6.62 7.23 -0.44
N ALA A 134 7.26 7.00 0.72
CA ALA A 134 7.62 8.06 1.66
C ALA A 134 8.54 9.12 1.02
N LYS A 135 9.54 8.68 0.24
CA LYS A 135 10.47 9.58 -0.47
C LYS A 135 9.78 10.39 -1.58
N THR A 136 8.71 9.85 -2.15
CA THR A 136 8.04 10.41 -3.33
C THR A 136 6.89 11.34 -2.98
N ALA A 137 6.17 11.07 -1.89
CA ALA A 137 4.96 11.81 -1.56
C ALA A 137 5.23 13.23 -1.07
N LYS A 138 4.37 14.18 -1.45
CA LYS A 138 4.39 15.54 -0.91
C LYS A 138 4.09 15.56 0.59
N LYS A 139 3.25 14.63 1.05
CA LYS A 139 2.94 14.41 2.46
C LYS A 139 2.98 12.93 2.78
N THR A 140 3.59 12.57 3.91
CA THR A 140 3.61 11.19 4.40
C THR A 140 2.99 11.12 5.77
N ILE A 141 2.01 10.25 5.95
CA ILE A 141 1.36 9.95 7.22
C ILE A 141 1.83 8.56 7.63
N ILE A 142 2.54 8.50 8.76
CA ILE A 142 2.95 7.24 9.37
C ILE A 142 1.91 6.87 10.42
N ILE A 143 1.29 5.71 10.25
CA ILE A 143 0.52 5.04 11.29
C ILE A 143 1.47 4.04 11.96
N THR A 144 1.50 4.01 13.29
CA THR A 144 2.41 3.11 14.01
C THR A 144 1.74 2.33 15.14
N GLU A 145 2.22 1.10 15.33
CA GLU A 145 1.87 0.25 16.47
C GLU A 145 2.41 0.83 17.78
N LYS A 146 3.69 1.20 17.77
CA LYS A 146 4.40 1.63 18.97
C LYS A 146 5.25 2.86 18.70
N LEU A 147 4.96 3.92 19.46
CA LEU A 147 5.87 5.04 19.62
C LEU A 147 7.07 4.62 20.47
N VAL A 148 8.27 4.95 19.99
CA VAL A 148 9.55 4.73 20.67
C VAL A 148 10.29 6.05 20.83
N GLU A 149 11.24 6.09 21.77
CA GLU A 149 12.13 7.24 21.89
C GLU A 149 13.05 7.32 20.66
N THR A 150 13.40 8.53 20.23
CA THR A 150 14.28 8.76 19.08
C THR A 150 15.66 8.12 19.26
N GLU A 151 16.14 8.01 20.50
CA GLU A 151 17.41 7.34 20.79
C GLU A 151 17.33 5.83 20.59
N ASP A 152 16.15 5.23 20.78
CA ASP A 152 15.94 3.79 20.66
C ASP A 152 15.78 3.34 19.22
N ILE A 153 15.24 4.21 18.34
CA ILE A 153 14.85 3.81 16.98
C ILE A 153 16.01 3.28 16.13
N ARG A 154 17.23 3.77 16.38
CA ARG A 154 18.47 3.35 15.69
C ARG A 154 18.94 1.95 16.09
N TYR A 155 18.47 1.44 17.22
CA TYR A 155 18.83 0.11 17.74
C TYR A 155 17.78 -0.95 17.41
N LEU A 156 16.61 -0.52 16.91
CA LEU A 156 15.56 -1.44 16.50
C LEU A 156 15.98 -2.23 15.24
N PRO A 157 15.64 -3.53 15.17
CA PRO A 157 15.87 -4.31 13.97
C PRO A 157 14.99 -3.75 12.84
N GLY A 158 15.60 -3.16 11.81
CA GLY A 158 14.91 -2.53 10.70
C GLY A 158 15.56 -2.85 9.37
N LYS A 159 14.75 -3.20 8.36
CA LYS A 159 15.21 -3.33 6.96
C LYS A 159 15.14 -1.99 6.20
N ALA A 160 14.36 -1.03 6.70
CA ALA A 160 14.37 0.36 6.24
C ALA A 160 14.03 1.33 7.38
N GLN A 161 14.49 2.57 7.20
CA GLN A 161 14.13 3.71 8.02
C GLN A 161 13.44 4.75 7.14
N LEU A 162 12.27 5.22 7.58
CA LEU A 162 11.59 6.37 7.00
C LEU A 162 12.10 7.61 7.73
N PRO A 163 12.81 8.53 7.06
CA PRO A 163 13.38 9.69 7.72
C PRO A 163 12.32 10.75 8.04
N MET A 164 12.41 11.40 9.20
CA MET A 164 11.58 12.54 9.61
C MET A 164 11.33 13.57 8.49
N GLN A 165 12.35 13.84 7.67
CA GLN A 165 12.31 14.82 6.57
C GLN A 165 11.24 14.50 5.52
N THR A 166 10.84 13.24 5.40
CA THR A 166 9.79 12.79 4.47
C THR A 166 8.43 12.68 5.14
N THR A 167 8.36 12.84 6.47
CA THR A 167 7.17 12.60 7.29
C THR A 167 6.45 13.89 7.63
N THR A 168 5.12 13.88 7.47
CA THR A 168 4.24 15.02 7.79
C THR A 168 3.48 14.80 9.11
N ALA A 169 3.10 13.56 9.41
CA ALA A 169 2.39 13.22 10.64
C ALA A 169 2.70 11.80 11.09
N VAL A 170 2.69 11.60 12.41
CA VAL A 170 2.77 10.28 13.04
C VAL A 170 1.51 10.07 13.87
N VAL A 171 0.85 8.93 13.70
CA VAL A 171 -0.37 8.57 14.41
C VAL A 171 -0.20 7.20 15.03
N LYS A 172 -0.27 7.11 16.36
CA LYS A 172 -0.22 5.83 17.07
C LYS A 172 -1.60 5.16 17.02
N ILE A 173 -1.71 4.08 16.27
CA ILE A 173 -2.91 3.24 16.19
C ILE A 173 -2.46 1.78 16.35
N PRO A 174 -2.42 1.26 17.59
CA PRO A 174 -2.13 -0.15 17.81
C PRO A 174 -3.16 -1.03 17.11
N TYR A 175 -2.68 -2.12 16.52
CA TYR A 175 -3.42 -3.05 15.67
C TYR A 175 -4.02 -2.41 14.41
N GLY A 176 -3.43 -1.30 13.96
CA GLY A 176 -3.98 -0.49 12.87
C GLY A 176 -3.90 -1.14 11.49
N ALA A 177 -3.03 -2.14 11.31
CA ALA A 177 -2.99 -2.92 10.07
C ALA A 177 -4.05 -4.02 10.00
N HIS A 178 -4.74 -4.34 11.10
CA HIS A 178 -5.79 -5.37 11.10
C HIS A 178 -6.87 -5.05 10.04
N PRO A 179 -7.30 -6.03 9.21
CA PRO A 179 -7.09 -7.47 9.34
C PRO A 179 -5.85 -8.03 8.61
N THR A 180 -4.97 -7.17 8.10
CA THR A 180 -3.67 -7.57 7.52
C THR A 180 -2.61 -7.75 8.61
N SER A 181 -1.40 -8.18 8.25
CA SER A 181 -0.33 -8.44 9.22
C SER A 181 0.50 -7.18 9.54
N CYS A 182 1.12 -7.17 10.72
CA CYS A 182 2.16 -6.19 11.07
C CYS A 182 3.31 -6.90 11.78
N TYR A 183 4.41 -7.15 11.07
CA TYR A 183 5.59 -7.80 11.66
C TYR A 183 6.35 -6.82 12.58
N PRO A 184 6.77 -7.22 13.79
CA PRO A 184 6.70 -8.58 14.36
C PRO A 184 5.49 -8.85 15.26
N PHE A 185 4.52 -7.94 15.33
CA PHE A 185 3.47 -7.95 16.34
C PHE A 185 2.39 -9.01 16.11
N TYR A 186 1.87 -9.15 14.89
CA TYR A 186 0.76 -10.06 14.59
C TYR A 186 0.68 -10.41 13.10
N THR A 187 0.01 -11.53 12.81
CA THR A 187 -0.28 -12.00 11.44
C THR A 187 -1.68 -11.56 10.97
N PHE A 188 -2.03 -11.84 9.72
CA PHE A 188 -3.33 -11.46 9.14
C PHE A 188 -4.49 -12.28 9.75
N ASP A 189 -5.68 -11.68 9.88
CA ASP A 189 -6.89 -12.34 10.39
C ASP A 189 -7.69 -13.01 9.25
N PRO A 190 -7.59 -14.34 9.08
CA PRO A 190 -8.33 -15.04 8.04
C PRO A 190 -9.84 -15.01 8.26
N LEU A 191 -10.31 -14.99 9.51
CA LEU A 191 -11.73 -15.03 9.86
C LEU A 191 -12.37 -13.67 9.57
N HIS A 192 -11.70 -12.58 9.90
CA HIS A 192 -12.19 -11.23 9.61
C HIS A 192 -12.20 -10.96 8.10
N ILE A 193 -11.17 -11.39 7.36
CA ILE A 193 -11.14 -11.28 5.89
C ILE A 193 -12.28 -12.09 5.26
N GLN A 194 -12.53 -13.32 5.72
CA GLN A 194 -13.67 -14.11 5.24
C GLN A 194 -15.03 -13.48 5.62
N ALA A 195 -15.13 -12.87 6.79
CA ALA A 195 -16.34 -12.16 7.21
C ALA A 195 -16.59 -10.94 6.32
N TYR A 196 -15.54 -10.17 5.99
CA TYR A 196 -15.61 -9.07 5.01
C TYR A 196 -16.12 -9.57 3.65
N LEU A 197 -15.52 -10.64 3.11
CA LEU A 197 -15.89 -11.17 1.79
C LEU A 197 -17.32 -11.71 1.69
N LYS A 198 -17.91 -12.14 2.81
CA LYS A 198 -19.30 -12.63 2.89
C LYS A 198 -20.31 -11.51 3.18
N ALA A 199 -19.85 -10.35 3.66
CA ALA A 199 -20.71 -9.27 4.07
C ALA A 199 -21.15 -8.41 2.88
N ASP A 200 -22.37 -7.87 2.96
CA ASP A 200 -22.69 -6.67 2.19
C ASP A 200 -21.89 -5.49 2.76
N PHE A 201 -21.24 -4.71 1.89
CA PHE A 201 -20.31 -3.66 2.32
C PHE A 201 -20.98 -2.61 3.21
N LYS A 202 -22.26 -2.29 2.97
CA LYS A 202 -22.98 -1.32 3.81
C LYS A 202 -23.11 -1.84 5.24
N ASN A 203 -23.47 -3.11 5.41
CA ASN A 203 -23.53 -3.73 6.73
C ASN A 203 -22.15 -3.82 7.40
N TYR A 204 -21.10 -4.12 6.63
CA TYR A 204 -19.72 -4.10 7.13
C TYR A 204 -19.31 -2.69 7.60
N GLN A 205 -19.63 -1.67 6.81
CA GLN A 205 -19.34 -0.28 7.11
C GLN A 205 -20.09 0.20 8.37
N GLU A 206 -21.37 -0.11 8.50
CA GLU A 206 -22.17 0.23 9.69
C GLU A 206 -21.62 -0.44 10.95
N LYS A 207 -21.18 -1.71 10.85
CA LYS A 207 -20.65 -2.45 12.00
C LYS A 207 -19.27 -1.93 12.44
N TYR A 208 -18.34 -1.74 11.50
CA TYR A 208 -16.92 -1.56 11.80
C TYR A 208 -16.37 -0.15 11.57
N ILE A 209 -17.05 0.72 10.81
CA ILE A 209 -16.46 1.98 10.32
C ILE A 209 -17.28 3.19 10.77
N THR A 210 -18.57 3.24 10.43
CA THR A 210 -19.39 4.44 10.63
C THR A 210 -19.58 4.76 12.11
N GLY A 211 -19.11 5.93 12.54
CA GLY A 211 -19.23 6.37 13.92
C GLY A 211 -18.38 5.59 14.91
N LYS A 212 -17.40 4.81 14.43
CA LYS A 212 -16.48 4.01 15.25
C LYS A 212 -15.10 4.64 15.27
N ASN A 213 -14.45 4.65 16.44
CA ASN A 213 -13.01 4.90 16.55
C ASN A 213 -12.23 3.57 16.52
N SER A 214 -10.89 3.62 16.54
CA SER A 214 -10.04 2.42 16.48
C SER A 214 -10.27 1.45 17.64
N ALA A 215 -10.50 1.94 18.86
CA ALA A 215 -10.77 1.08 20.01
C ALA A 215 -12.11 0.33 19.87
N GLN A 216 -13.16 1.04 19.43
CA GLN A 216 -14.48 0.46 19.19
C GLN A 216 -14.45 -0.55 18.04
N TYR A 217 -13.66 -0.29 16.99
CA TYR A 217 -13.43 -1.25 15.93
C TYR A 217 -12.82 -2.55 16.47
N LEU A 218 -11.80 -2.46 17.33
CA LEU A 218 -11.15 -3.63 17.90
C LEU A 218 -12.11 -4.43 18.80
N GLU A 219 -12.95 -3.77 19.59
CA GLU A 219 -13.99 -4.45 20.37
C GLU A 219 -14.96 -5.25 19.48
N GLU A 220 -15.44 -4.64 18.39
CA GLU A 220 -16.34 -5.29 17.42
C GLU A 220 -15.67 -6.44 16.66
N ALA A 221 -14.36 -6.36 16.46
CA ALA A 221 -13.53 -7.40 15.84
C ALA A 221 -13.20 -8.58 16.80
N GLY A 222 -13.73 -8.57 18.02
CA GLY A 222 -13.50 -9.63 19.02
C GLY A 222 -12.35 -9.35 19.97
N GLY A 223 -11.82 -8.13 19.97
CA GLY A 223 -10.79 -7.65 20.90
C GLY A 223 -9.36 -8.00 20.51
N VAL A 224 -8.42 -7.28 21.11
CA VAL A 224 -6.97 -7.44 20.88
C VAL A 224 -6.48 -8.87 21.10
N GLN A 225 -7.02 -9.56 22.11
CA GLN A 225 -6.62 -10.94 22.41
C GLN A 225 -6.92 -11.89 21.25
N THR A 226 -8.01 -11.66 20.51
CA THR A 226 -8.34 -12.45 19.32
C THR A 226 -7.26 -12.27 18.26
N ILE A 227 -6.84 -11.03 18.01
CA ILE A 227 -5.79 -10.70 17.02
C ILE A 227 -4.45 -11.34 17.40
N LEU A 228 -4.05 -11.24 18.68
CA LEU A 228 -2.81 -11.83 19.17
C LEU A 228 -2.82 -13.37 19.18
N ASN A 229 -4.00 -13.98 19.24
CA ASN A 229 -4.17 -15.43 19.22
C ASN A 229 -4.26 -15.99 17.79
N ILE A 230 -4.26 -15.13 16.76
CA ILE A 230 -4.16 -15.59 15.37
C ILE A 230 -2.78 -16.23 15.22
N LEU A 231 -2.78 -17.56 15.17
CA LEU A 231 -1.60 -18.41 15.18
C LEU A 231 -0.47 -17.86 14.29
N LEU A 232 0.70 -17.67 14.89
CA LEU A 232 1.99 -17.75 14.19
C LEU A 232 2.17 -19.16 13.61
#